data_AF-A0A2T0PU31-F1
#
_entry.id   AF-A0A2T0PU31-F1
#
_cell.length_a   1.000
_cell.length_b   1.000
_cell.length_c   1.000
_cell.angle_alpha   90.00
_cell.angle_beta   90.00
_cell.angle_gamma   90.00
#
_symmetry.space_group_name_H-M   'P 1'
#
loop_
_entity.id
_entity.type
_entity.pdbx_description
1 polymer ?
#
loop_
_entity_poly.entity_id
_entity_poly.type
_entity_poly.pdbx_seq_one_letter_code
_entity_poly.pdbx_strand_id
1 'polypeptide(L)'
;MVDKELPVKISAEDKELTEAIPVQVNPQYSSNIYNLLMSWQGHVARIRSELDLPDSDTSIWGVHDLKATLIIRDFNERPLGLIESSTREKVEAILSEIDQLFRSYTEEDPRNMIDYIDSDEPDPGRGWWWNRIPVRGPIRRELDVIYGRFQRRI
;
A
#
# COMPACT_ATOMS: atom_id res chain seq x y z
N MET A 1 -11.37 2.79 18.22
CA MET A 1 -10.34 3.23 17.26
C MET A 1 -9.41 4.15 18.02
N VAL A 2 -8.15 3.78 18.19
CA VAL A 2 -7.15 4.71 18.74
C VAL A 2 -6.89 5.72 17.64
N ASP A 3 -7.11 7.01 17.91
CA ASP A 3 -6.54 8.12 17.14
C ASP A 3 -5.01 7.96 17.17
N LYS A 4 -4.48 7.10 16.30
CA LYS A 4 -3.06 7.07 16.02
C LYS A 4 -2.82 8.17 15.01
N GLU A 5 -2.14 9.22 15.46
CA GLU A 5 -1.67 10.30 14.61
C GLU A 5 -1.02 9.71 13.36
N LEU A 6 -1.51 10.11 12.19
CA LEU A 6 -0.96 9.61 10.95
C LEU A 6 0.44 10.21 10.73
N PRO A 7 1.36 9.43 10.15
CA PRO A 7 2.78 9.79 10.13
C PRO A 7 3.11 11.04 9.29
N VAL A 8 2.40 11.26 8.19
CA VAL A 8 2.52 12.40 7.28
C VAL A 8 1.34 13.33 7.50
N LYS A 9 1.66 14.59 7.81
CA LYS A 9 0.68 15.64 8.05
C LYS A 9 0.38 16.34 6.73
N ILE A 10 -0.88 16.29 6.30
CA ILE A 10 -1.36 17.03 5.13
C ILE A 10 -1.87 18.39 5.60
N SER A 11 -1.39 19.47 4.99
CA SER A 11 -1.83 20.83 5.32
C SER A 11 -3.32 21.01 5.00
N ALA A 12 -3.98 22.01 5.60
CA ALA A 12 -5.38 22.29 5.29
C ALA A 12 -5.58 22.68 3.80
N GLU A 13 -4.62 23.40 3.22
CA GLU A 13 -4.62 23.79 1.82
C GLU A 13 -4.48 22.56 0.91
N ASP A 14 -3.52 21.68 1.19
CA ASP A 14 -3.31 20.48 0.37
C ASP A 14 -4.46 19.48 0.53
N LYS A 15 -5.09 19.43 1.70
CA LYS A 15 -6.33 18.69 1.91
C LYS A 15 -7.44 19.19 1.00
N GLU A 16 -7.73 20.49 1.02
CA GLU A 16 -8.78 21.08 0.18
C GLU A 16 -8.52 20.81 -1.31
N LEU A 17 -7.27 21.00 -1.75
CA LEU A 17 -6.84 20.72 -3.11
C LEU A 17 -7.07 19.26 -3.52
N THR A 18 -6.72 18.31 -2.64
CA THR A 18 -6.79 16.88 -2.93
C THR A 18 -8.20 16.28 -2.73
N GLU A 19 -9.05 16.89 -1.92
CA GLU A 19 -10.47 16.52 -1.79
C GLU A 19 -11.28 16.87 -3.05
N ALA A 20 -10.88 17.92 -3.77
CA ALA A 20 -11.56 18.39 -4.98
C ALA A 20 -11.36 17.47 -6.22
N ILE A 21 -10.44 16.51 -6.16
CA ILE A 21 -10.08 15.68 -7.31
C ILE A 21 -10.68 14.28 -7.17
N PRO A 22 -11.75 13.95 -7.93
CA PRO A 22 -12.38 12.65 -7.85
C PRO A 22 -11.53 11.58 -8.52
N VAL A 23 -11.53 10.37 -7.94
CA VAL A 23 -10.88 9.19 -8.49
C VAL A 23 -11.90 8.06 -8.57
N GLN A 24 -12.13 7.52 -9.77
CA GLN A 24 -13.00 6.37 -9.95
C GLN A 24 -12.29 5.11 -9.44
N VAL A 25 -12.86 4.45 -8.44
CA VAL A 25 -12.29 3.22 -7.86
C VAL A 25 -12.91 1.99 -8.56
N ASN A 26 -14.22 2.02 -8.76
CA ASN A 26 -14.98 1.04 -9.56
C ASN A 26 -16.22 1.73 -10.16
N PRO A 27 -16.99 1.11 -11.06
CA PRO A 27 -18.12 1.78 -11.73
C PRO A 27 -19.20 2.36 -10.79
N GLN A 28 -19.32 1.87 -9.57
CA GLN A 28 -20.34 2.28 -8.58
C GLN A 28 -19.77 3.19 -7.48
N TYR A 29 -18.45 3.35 -7.39
CA TYR A 29 -17.79 4.04 -6.30
C TYR A 29 -16.65 4.94 -6.77
N SER A 30 -16.74 6.22 -6.41
CA SER A 30 -15.68 7.20 -6.53
C SER A 30 -15.18 7.61 -5.14
N SER A 31 -13.89 7.91 -5.07
CA SER A 31 -13.23 8.53 -3.92
C SER A 31 -12.60 9.86 -4.37
N ASN A 32 -11.71 10.43 -3.55
CA ASN A 32 -10.86 11.55 -3.94
C ASN A 32 -9.39 11.27 -3.58
N ILE A 33 -8.47 12.08 -4.11
CA ILE A 33 -7.03 11.90 -3.86
C ILE A 33 -6.72 11.94 -2.36
N TYR A 34 -7.35 12.85 -1.60
CA TYR A 34 -7.14 12.95 -0.16
C TYR A 34 -7.43 11.63 0.56
N ASN A 35 -8.60 11.03 0.31
CA ASN A 35 -9.01 9.77 0.93
C ASN A 35 -8.10 8.60 0.52
N LEU A 36 -7.58 8.61 -0.71
CA LEU A 36 -6.62 7.60 -1.18
C LEU A 36 -5.25 7.74 -0.52
N LEU A 37 -4.76 8.97 -0.32
CA LEU A 37 -3.53 9.24 0.43
C LEU A 37 -3.67 8.79 1.88
N MET A 38 -4.79 9.13 2.51
CA MET A 38 -5.10 8.75 3.88
C MET A 38 -5.25 7.23 4.04
N SER A 39 -5.87 6.58 3.06
CA SER A 39 -5.98 5.12 3.01
C SER A 39 -4.60 4.47 2.89
N TRP A 40 -3.77 4.92 1.94
CA TRP A 40 -2.41 4.41 1.75
C TRP A 40 -1.59 4.53 3.03
N GLN A 41 -1.53 5.75 3.57
CA GLN A 41 -0.82 6.03 4.82
C GLN A 41 -1.34 5.21 6.00
N GLY A 42 -2.66 5.09 6.16
CA GLY A 42 -3.26 4.31 7.24
C GLY A 42 -2.87 2.83 7.16
N HIS A 43 -2.86 2.26 5.96
CA HIS A 43 -2.47 0.86 5.73
C HIS A 43 -0.96 0.67 5.97
N VAL A 44 -0.13 1.58 5.46
CA VAL A 44 1.33 1.59 5.72
C VAL A 44 1.63 1.65 7.22
N ALA A 45 0.99 2.58 7.93
CA ALA A 45 1.16 2.72 9.38
C ALA A 45 0.67 1.48 10.15
N ARG A 46 -0.44 0.88 9.71
CA ARG A 46 -0.99 -0.33 10.31
C ARG A 46 -0.01 -1.50 10.17
N ILE A 47 0.44 -1.81 8.95
CA ILE A 47 1.40 -2.88 8.69
C ILE A 47 2.68 -2.69 9.52
N ARG A 48 3.22 -1.46 9.55
CA ARG A 48 4.39 -1.14 10.38
C ARG A 48 4.16 -1.44 11.85
N SER A 49 2.97 -1.15 12.38
CA SER A 49 2.66 -1.36 13.80
C SER A 49 2.51 -2.83 14.19
N GLU A 50 2.37 -3.73 13.21
CA GLU A 50 2.15 -5.16 13.44
C GLU A 50 3.41 -6.02 13.25
N LEU A 51 4.54 -5.41 12.86
CA LEU A 51 5.79 -6.14 12.56
C LEU A 51 6.27 -7.04 13.71
N ASP A 52 5.94 -6.70 14.94
CA ASP A 52 6.34 -7.40 16.17
C ASP A 52 5.22 -8.25 16.79
N LEU A 53 4.03 -8.30 16.18
CA LEU A 53 2.91 -9.06 16.74
C LEU A 53 3.06 -10.57 16.47
N PRO A 54 2.64 -11.40 17.44
CA PRO A 54 2.65 -12.85 17.28
C PRO A 54 1.52 -13.33 16.37
N ASP A 55 1.70 -14.48 15.72
CA ASP A 55 0.67 -15.10 14.86
C ASP A 55 -0.59 -15.54 15.62
N SER A 56 -0.53 -15.59 16.95
CA SER A 56 -1.68 -15.88 17.80
C SER A 56 -2.65 -14.72 17.95
N ASP A 57 -2.26 -13.50 17.55
CA ASP A 57 -3.14 -12.33 17.59
C ASP A 57 -4.12 -12.36 16.42
N THR A 58 -5.41 -12.46 16.71
CA THR A 58 -6.46 -12.61 15.69
C THR A 58 -6.78 -11.33 14.92
N SER A 59 -6.15 -10.20 15.27
CA SER A 59 -6.37 -8.90 14.64
C SER A 59 -5.29 -8.50 13.63
N ILE A 60 -4.27 -9.33 13.46
CA ILE A 60 -3.15 -9.06 12.55
C ILE A 60 -3.58 -9.14 11.09
N TRP A 61 -2.99 -8.28 10.28
CA TRP A 61 -3.13 -8.32 8.84
C TRP A 61 -2.26 -9.41 8.23
N GLY A 62 -2.79 -10.03 7.18
CA GLY A 62 -2.15 -11.08 6.40
C GLY A 62 -1.73 -10.63 5.00
N VAL A 63 -1.35 -11.58 4.16
CA VAL A 63 -0.88 -11.31 2.79
C VAL A 63 -1.95 -10.68 1.89
N HIS A 64 -3.22 -11.00 2.11
CA HIS A 64 -4.32 -10.39 1.35
C HIS A 64 -4.51 -8.92 1.72
N ASP A 65 -4.25 -8.54 2.97
CA ASP A 65 -4.26 -7.13 3.40
C ASP A 65 -3.07 -6.36 2.80
N LEU A 66 -1.89 -6.99 2.69
CA LEU A 66 -0.77 -6.42 1.92
C LEU A 66 -1.19 -6.18 0.47
N LYS A 67 -1.79 -7.18 -0.19
CA LYS A 67 -2.26 -7.03 -1.58
C LYS A 67 -3.28 -5.89 -1.72
N ALA A 68 -4.26 -5.80 -0.83
CA ALA A 68 -5.22 -4.69 -0.81
C ALA A 68 -4.53 -3.33 -0.61
N THR A 69 -3.51 -3.28 0.25
CA THR A 69 -2.69 -2.09 0.48
C THR A 69 -1.97 -1.64 -0.80
N LEU A 70 -1.38 -2.57 -1.55
CA LEU A 70 -0.68 -2.26 -2.81
C LEU A 70 -1.64 -1.77 -3.91
N ILE A 71 -2.86 -2.34 -3.97
CA ILE A 71 -3.93 -1.86 -4.86
C ILE A 71 -4.32 -0.41 -4.54
N ILE A 72 -4.38 -0.04 -3.26
CA ILE A 72 -4.62 1.37 -2.86
C ILE A 72 -3.53 2.29 -3.42
N ARG A 73 -2.27 1.84 -3.45
CA ARG A 73 -1.18 2.62 -4.03
C ARG A 73 -1.33 2.77 -5.56
N ASP A 74 -1.87 1.77 -6.26
CA ASP A 74 -2.24 1.90 -7.67
C ASP A 74 -3.30 3.00 -7.88
N PHE A 75 -4.30 3.07 -6.99
CA PHE A 75 -5.31 4.13 -7.07
C PHE A 75 -4.76 5.53 -6.81
N ASN A 76 -3.67 5.67 -6.04
CA ASN A 76 -2.96 6.94 -5.88
C ASN A 76 -2.16 7.32 -7.14
N GLU A 77 -1.58 6.34 -7.84
CA GLU A 77 -0.78 6.57 -9.06
C GLU A 77 -1.65 7.03 -10.24
N ARG A 78 -2.79 6.39 -10.46
CA ARG A 78 -3.67 6.59 -11.62
C ARG A 78 -4.02 8.06 -11.92
N PRO A 79 -4.48 8.88 -10.96
CA PRO A 79 -4.88 10.26 -11.25
C PRO A 79 -3.70 11.19 -11.54
N LEU A 80 -2.46 10.83 -11.19
CA LEU A 80 -1.31 11.72 -11.36
C LEU A 80 -1.12 12.13 -12.82
N GLY A 81 -1.31 11.20 -13.76
CA GLY A 81 -1.23 11.48 -15.19
C GLY A 81 -2.33 12.39 -15.75
N LEU A 82 -3.39 12.66 -14.97
CA LEU A 82 -4.59 13.38 -15.40
C LEU A 82 -4.74 14.77 -14.77
N ILE A 83 -3.96 15.07 -13.72
CA ILE A 83 -4.02 16.34 -13.00
C ILE A 83 -2.93 17.33 -13.48
N GLU A 84 -3.22 18.61 -13.29
CA GLU A 84 -2.32 19.74 -13.57
C GLU A 84 -0.99 19.61 -12.83
N SER A 85 0.11 20.05 -13.46
CA SER A 85 1.48 19.83 -12.97
C SER A 85 1.72 20.33 -11.56
N SER A 86 1.22 21.52 -11.20
CA SER A 86 1.40 22.08 -9.85
C SER A 86 0.70 21.26 -8.77
N THR A 87 -0.49 20.73 -9.07
CA THR A 87 -1.21 19.83 -8.16
C THR A 87 -0.55 18.47 -8.09
N ARG A 88 -0.04 17.96 -9.22
CA ARG A 88 0.72 16.72 -9.28
C ARG A 88 1.94 16.77 -8.36
N GLU A 89 2.75 17.80 -8.46
CA GLU A 89 3.96 17.97 -7.65
C GLU A 89 3.66 17.94 -6.14
N LYS A 90 2.56 18.59 -5.72
CA LYS A 90 2.10 18.57 -4.33
C LYS A 90 1.68 17.16 -3.89
N VAL A 91 0.91 16.45 -4.71
CA VAL A 91 0.48 15.08 -4.41
C VAL A 91 1.68 14.12 -4.36
N GLU A 92 2.60 14.22 -5.31
CA GLU A 92 3.82 13.42 -5.37
C GLU A 92 4.73 13.67 -4.16
N ALA A 93 4.82 14.90 -3.67
CA ALA A 93 5.58 15.21 -2.46
C ALA A 93 5.00 14.48 -1.23
N ILE A 94 3.68 14.58 -1.01
CA ILE A 94 3.00 13.88 0.09
C ILE A 94 3.16 12.36 -0.05
N LEU A 95 2.95 11.85 -1.26
CA LEU A 95 3.03 10.42 -1.56
C LEU A 95 4.45 9.89 -1.34
N SER A 96 5.48 10.67 -1.69
CA SER A 96 6.89 10.33 -1.47
C SER A 96 7.22 10.15 0.01
N GLU A 97 6.67 10.98 0.90
CA GLU A 97 6.86 10.82 2.35
C GLU A 97 6.23 9.53 2.87
N ILE A 98 5.02 9.20 2.41
CA ILE A 98 4.34 7.95 2.79
C ILE A 98 5.09 6.74 2.21
N ASP A 99 5.56 6.84 0.96
CA ASP A 99 6.31 5.79 0.27
C ASP A 99 7.68 5.54 0.94
N GLN A 100 8.34 6.58 1.45
CA GLN A 100 9.57 6.43 2.25
C GLN A 100 9.31 5.67 3.55
N LEU A 101 8.18 5.93 4.21
CA LEU A 101 7.77 5.16 5.37
C LEU A 101 7.56 3.68 5.02
N PHE A 102 6.84 3.38 3.93
CA PHE A 102 6.65 1.99 3.47
C PHE A 102 8.00 1.32 3.18
N ARG A 103 8.92 2.01 2.49
CA ARG A 103 10.26 1.51 2.19
C ARG A 103 11.09 1.21 3.45
N SER A 104 10.89 1.96 4.53
CA SER A 104 11.71 1.83 5.76
C SER A 104 11.58 0.48 6.48
N TYR A 105 10.51 -0.29 6.22
CA TYR A 105 10.28 -1.59 6.85
C TYR A 105 9.97 -2.72 5.85
N THR A 106 10.12 -2.45 4.56
CA THR A 106 10.00 -3.43 3.49
C THR A 106 11.34 -3.65 2.81
N GLU A 107 11.49 -4.76 2.11
CA GLU A 107 12.63 -5.06 1.23
C GLU A 107 12.13 -5.40 -0.17
N GLU A 108 13.05 -5.43 -1.14
CA GLU A 108 12.74 -5.92 -2.49
C GLU A 108 12.32 -7.39 -2.42
N ASP A 109 11.35 -7.76 -3.26
CA ASP A 109 10.83 -9.11 -3.43
C ASP A 109 11.34 -9.72 -4.75
N PRO A 110 12.61 -10.18 -4.81
CA PRO A 110 13.20 -10.71 -6.04
C PRO A 110 12.55 -12.02 -6.52
N ARG A 111 11.66 -12.59 -5.69
CA ARG A 111 10.96 -13.84 -5.96
C ARG A 111 9.51 -13.62 -6.37
N ASN A 112 9.04 -12.37 -6.39
CA ASN A 112 7.65 -12.00 -6.67
C ASN A 112 6.67 -12.84 -5.84
N MET A 113 6.94 -12.99 -4.54
CA MET A 113 6.15 -13.79 -3.61
C MET A 113 4.67 -13.39 -3.60
N ILE A 114 4.38 -12.10 -3.82
CA ILE A 114 3.01 -11.56 -3.89
C ILE A 114 2.19 -12.16 -5.04
N ASP A 115 2.80 -12.47 -6.18
CA ASP A 115 2.08 -12.99 -7.35
C ASP A 115 1.55 -14.43 -7.10
N TYR A 116 2.16 -15.17 -6.17
CA TYR A 116 1.73 -16.53 -5.83
C TYR A 116 0.51 -16.61 -4.90
N ILE A 117 0.03 -15.48 -4.36
CA ILE A 117 -1.12 -15.47 -3.43
C ILE A 117 -2.38 -16.01 -4.12
N ASP A 118 -2.68 -15.50 -5.32
CA ASP A 118 -3.88 -15.86 -6.08
C ASP A 118 -3.56 -16.62 -7.39
N SER A 119 -2.30 -17.05 -7.56
CA SER A 119 -1.80 -17.59 -8.84
C SER A 119 -1.96 -16.60 -10.01
N ASP A 120 -1.80 -15.31 -9.71
CA ASP A 120 -1.83 -14.28 -10.74
C ASP A 120 -0.56 -14.39 -11.59
N GLU A 121 -0.68 -14.14 -12.90
CA GLU A 121 0.52 -13.96 -13.74
C GLU A 121 1.25 -12.68 -13.29
N PRO A 122 2.59 -12.71 -13.18
CA PRO A 122 3.37 -11.51 -12.90
C PRO A 122 3.06 -10.42 -13.93
N ASP A 123 2.66 -9.24 -13.45
CA ASP A 123 2.38 -8.08 -14.30
C ASP A 123 3.59 -7.12 -14.28
N PRO A 124 4.40 -7.07 -15.35
CA PRO A 124 5.58 -6.21 -15.42
C PRO A 124 5.23 -4.71 -15.48
N GLY A 125 3.96 -4.35 -15.67
CA GLY A 125 3.47 -2.97 -15.68
C GLY A 125 3.14 -2.41 -14.28
N ARG A 126 3.26 -3.22 -13.22
CA ARG A 126 2.97 -2.79 -11.85
C ARG A 126 3.99 -1.79 -11.33
N GLY A 127 3.53 -0.88 -10.47
CA GLY A 127 4.41 0.07 -9.79
C GLY A 127 5.41 -0.61 -8.86
N TRP A 128 6.53 0.07 -8.59
CA TRP A 128 7.65 -0.48 -7.80
C TRP A 128 7.24 -1.02 -6.42
N TRP A 129 6.14 -0.54 -5.84
CA TRP A 129 5.65 -0.98 -4.54
C TRP A 129 5.22 -2.45 -4.53
N TRP A 130 4.82 -2.99 -5.70
CA TRP A 130 4.49 -4.40 -5.84
C TRP A 130 5.69 -5.34 -5.70
N ASN A 131 6.91 -4.83 -5.91
CA ASN A 131 8.13 -5.60 -5.77
C ASN A 131 8.68 -5.52 -4.34
N ARG A 132 7.81 -5.30 -3.34
CA ARG A 132 8.23 -5.12 -1.96
C ARG A 132 7.37 -5.88 -0.97
N ILE A 133 8.06 -6.48 0.00
CA ILE A 133 7.45 -7.25 1.08
C ILE A 133 7.98 -6.78 2.43
N PRO A 134 7.21 -6.89 3.53
CA PRO A 134 7.72 -6.61 4.86
C PRO A 134 8.95 -7.44 5.21
N VAL A 135 9.93 -6.83 5.89
CA VAL A 135 11.17 -7.53 6.31
C VAL A 135 10.92 -8.57 7.39
N ARG A 136 9.81 -8.46 8.14
CA ARG A 136 9.40 -9.34 9.23
C ARG A 136 7.91 -9.19 9.53
N GLY A 137 7.43 -9.91 10.53
CA GLY A 137 6.05 -9.85 11.01
C GLY A 137 5.13 -10.89 10.38
N PRO A 138 3.83 -10.87 10.73
CA PRO A 138 2.85 -11.86 10.31
C PRO A 138 2.79 -12.06 8.79
N ILE A 139 2.67 -10.96 8.04
CA ILE A 139 2.62 -10.96 6.58
C ILE A 139 3.83 -11.65 5.97
N ARG A 140 5.05 -11.37 6.48
CA ARG A 140 6.27 -12.02 5.99
C ARG A 140 6.25 -13.52 6.25
N ARG A 141 5.91 -13.94 7.48
CA ARG A 141 5.85 -15.36 7.84
C ARG A 141 4.83 -16.11 6.97
N GLU A 142 3.68 -15.50 6.71
CA GLU A 142 2.65 -16.06 5.84
C GLU A 142 3.13 -16.19 4.39
N LEU A 143 3.80 -15.16 3.84
CA LEU A 143 4.44 -15.22 2.51
C LEU A 143 5.44 -16.38 2.42
N ASP A 144 6.31 -16.54 3.42
CA ASP A 144 7.30 -17.63 3.45
C ASP A 144 6.62 -19.02 3.44
N VAL A 145 5.48 -19.17 4.13
CA VAL A 145 4.68 -20.40 4.13
C VAL A 145 4.06 -20.67 2.76
N ILE A 146 3.44 -19.66 2.15
CA ILE A 146 2.80 -19.76 0.82
C ILE A 146 3.84 -20.12 -0.23
N TYR A 147 4.94 -19.38 -0.28
CA TYR A 147 6.03 -19.63 -1.23
C TYR A 147 6.66 -21.01 -1.03
N GLY A 148 6.91 -21.41 0.22
CA GLY A 148 7.41 -22.75 0.52
C GLY A 148 6.45 -23.89 0.11
N ARG A 149 5.12 -23.65 0.13
CA ARG A 149 4.14 -24.60 -0.40
C ARG A 149 4.15 -24.64 -1.92
N PHE A 150 4.31 -23.51 -2.58
CA PHE A 150 4.42 -23.42 -4.03
C PHE A 150 5.66 -24.17 -4.54
N GLN A 151 6.83 -23.97 -3.93
CA GLN A 151 8.07 -24.66 -4.31
C GLN A 151 8.00 -26.19 -4.19
N ARG A 152 7.15 -26.73 -3.31
CA ARG A 152 6.96 -28.19 -3.15
C ARG A 152 5.99 -28.82 -4.16
N ARG A 153 5.28 -28.00 -4.95
CA ARG A 153 4.33 -28.46 -5.98
C ARG A 153 4.95 -28.56 -7.37
N ILE A 154 6.11 -27.94 -7.57
CA ILE A 154 6.95 -28.03 -8.78
C ILE A 154 7.90 -29.20 -8.62
#